data_AF-A0A5F2H0V9-F1
#
_entry.id   AF-A0A5F2H0V9-F1
#
_cell.length_a   1.000
_cell.length_b   1.000
_cell.length_c   1.000
_cell.angle_alpha   90.00
_cell.angle_beta   90.00
_cell.angle_gamma   90.00
#
_symmetry.space_group_name_H-M   'P 1'
#
loop_
_entity.id
_entity.type
_entity.pdbx_description
1 polymer ?
#
loop_
_entity_poly.entity_id
_entity_poly.type
_entity_poly.pdbx_seq_one_letter_code
_entity_poly.pdbx_strand_id
1 'polypeptide(L)'
;MGFLIRMAFWFSLVLLALPLNVGSDEAGQDSVGPIQALFAAREAVGDIAGICERKPDVCETGKSAMHTIGVRARETAKIAAAMMDDTGDKPANGLDTSVATGSVDIVLPATVNIPAKAPTKN
;
A
#
# COMPACT_ATOMS: atom_id res chain seq x y z
N MET A 1 -4.99 -24.61 17.21
CA MET A 1 -5.53 -23.27 16.84
C MET A 1 -4.95 -22.09 17.65
N GLY A 2 -4.09 -22.29 18.67
CA GLY A 2 -3.54 -21.18 19.48
C GLY A 2 -2.22 -20.57 19.00
N PHE A 3 -1.59 -21.16 17.98
CA PHE A 3 -0.28 -20.74 17.46
C PHE A 3 -0.35 -19.38 16.77
N LEU A 4 -1.37 -19.15 15.93
CA LEU A 4 -1.56 -17.90 15.21
C LEU A 4 -1.80 -16.71 16.16
N ILE A 5 -2.58 -16.91 17.22
CA ILE A 5 -2.81 -15.84 18.22
C ILE A 5 -1.51 -15.52 18.97
N ARG A 6 -0.73 -16.54 19.34
CA ARG A 6 0.59 -16.34 19.96
C ARG A 6 1.53 -15.60 19.00
N MET A 7 1.64 -16.02 17.74
CA MET A 7 2.50 -15.37 16.75
C MET A 7 2.06 -13.94 16.45
N ALA A 8 0.77 -13.68 16.25
CA ALA A 8 0.26 -12.33 16.04
C ALA A 8 0.53 -11.41 17.25
N PHE A 9 0.35 -11.93 18.47
CA PHE A 9 0.66 -11.20 19.70
C PHE A 9 2.15 -10.88 19.82
N TRP A 10 3.01 -11.90 19.67
CA TRP A 10 4.46 -11.73 19.75
C TRP A 10 5.00 -10.84 18.63
N PHE A 11 4.50 -10.98 17.41
CA PHE A 11 4.86 -10.14 16.28
C PHE A 11 4.44 -8.68 16.49
N SER A 12 3.22 -8.43 17.00
CA SER A 12 2.79 -7.08 17.33
C SER A 12 3.66 -6.45 18.42
N LEU A 13 4.06 -7.22 19.44
CA LEU A 13 4.94 -6.73 20.50
C LEU A 13 6.35 -6.44 19.98
N VAL A 14 6.87 -7.31 19.13
CA VAL A 14 8.16 -7.14 18.45
C VAL A 14 8.15 -5.91 17.54
N LEU A 15 7.10 -5.70 16.73
CA LEU A 15 6.96 -4.51 15.89
C LEU A 15 6.87 -3.21 16.70
N LEU A 16 6.32 -3.26 17.91
CA LEU A 16 6.26 -2.12 18.83
C LEU A 16 7.62 -1.87 19.49
N ALA A 17 8.40 -2.93 19.71
CA ALA A 17 9.72 -2.87 20.31
C ALA A 17 10.84 -2.58 19.29
N LEU A 18 10.68 -2.94 18.02
CA LEU A 18 11.61 -2.57 16.97
C LEU A 18 11.48 -1.06 16.75
N PRO A 19 12.54 -0.27 17.02
CA PRO A 19 12.61 1.04 16.41
C PRO A 19 12.69 0.78 14.91
N LEU A 20 11.58 0.98 14.21
CA LEU A 20 11.60 1.07 12.76
C LEU A 20 12.50 2.27 12.48
N ASN A 21 13.78 1.99 12.20
CA ASN A 21 14.73 2.98 11.74
C ASN A 21 14.23 3.42 10.38
N VAL A 22 13.30 4.38 10.41
CA VAL A 22 13.02 5.31 9.33
C VAL A 22 14.29 6.17 9.27
N GLY A 23 15.37 5.54 8.80
CA GLY A 23 16.65 6.17 8.66
C GLY A 23 16.55 7.19 7.55
N SER A 24 17.16 8.35 7.76
CA SER A 24 17.42 9.31 6.71
C SER A 24 18.04 8.57 5.52
N ASP A 25 17.30 8.42 4.43
CA ASP A 25 17.94 8.22 3.13
C ASP A 25 18.92 9.39 2.95
N GLU A 26 20.06 9.12 2.31
CA GLU A 26 21.16 10.07 2.05
C GLU A 26 20.74 11.35 1.28
N ALA A 27 19.44 11.54 1.02
CA ALA A 27 18.81 12.66 0.36
C ALA A 27 18.04 13.64 1.29
N GLY A 28 18.30 13.64 2.61
CA GLY A 28 17.83 14.69 3.51
C GLY A 28 16.29 14.81 3.64
N GLN A 29 15.57 13.72 3.38
CA GLN A 29 14.12 13.66 3.56
C GLN A 29 13.80 13.34 5.02
N ASP A 30 12.92 14.14 5.62
CA ASP A 30 12.40 13.89 6.97
C ASP A 30 11.71 12.52 7.00
N SER A 31 12.27 11.63 7.80
CA SER A 31 11.76 10.28 7.94
C SER A 31 10.47 10.30 8.75
N VAL A 32 9.36 9.87 8.14
CA VAL A 32 8.05 9.85 8.81
C VAL A 32 8.01 8.74 9.86
N GLY A 33 7.74 9.12 11.12
CA GLY A 33 7.61 8.14 12.20
C GLY A 33 6.44 7.17 11.97
N PRO A 34 6.50 5.91 12.45
CA PRO A 34 5.44 4.91 12.20
C PRO A 34 4.03 5.36 12.63
N ILE A 35 3.95 6.07 13.76
CA ILE A 35 2.69 6.62 14.27
C ILE A 35 2.20 7.78 13.39
N GLN A 36 3.10 8.64 12.93
CA GLN A 36 2.78 9.74 12.03
C GLN A 36 2.30 9.22 10.67
N ALA A 37 2.95 8.18 10.13
CA ALA A 37 2.54 7.52 8.91
C ALA A 37 1.14 6.89 9.04
N LEU A 38 0.84 6.27 10.18
CA LEU A 38 -0.49 5.73 10.44
C LEU A 38 -1.57 6.82 10.45
N PHE A 39 -1.32 7.94 11.14
CA PHE A 39 -2.25 9.06 11.15
C PHE A 39 -2.43 9.69 9.77
N ALA A 40 -1.34 9.92 9.02
CA ALA A 40 -1.40 10.43 7.66
C ALA A 40 -2.17 9.50 6.71
N ALA A 41 -1.98 8.19 6.83
CA ALA A 41 -2.74 7.22 6.04
C ALA A 41 -4.24 7.25 6.38
N ARG A 42 -4.61 7.39 7.67
CA ARG A 42 -6.01 7.54 8.10
C ARG A 42 -6.64 8.81 7.55
N GLU A 43 -5.90 9.91 7.56
CA GLU A 43 -6.32 11.19 6.99
C GLU A 43 -6.56 11.08 5.48
N ALA A 44 -5.63 10.46 4.75
CA ALA A 44 -5.79 10.20 3.31
C ALA A 44 -7.03 9.35 2.99
N VAL A 45 -7.37 8.37 3.84
CA VAL A 45 -8.62 7.60 3.69
C VAL A 45 -9.85 8.50 3.90
N GLY A 46 -9.79 9.44 4.84
CA GLY A 46 -10.81 10.47 5.01
C GLY A 46 -10.99 11.34 3.75
N ASP A 47 -9.89 11.72 3.10
CA ASP A 47 -9.94 12.50 1.85
C ASP A 47 -10.60 11.73 0.70
N ILE A 48 -10.33 10.42 0.60
CA ILE A 48 -10.99 9.56 -0.39
C ILE A 48 -12.51 9.56 -0.18
N ALA A 49 -12.98 9.53 1.08
CA ALA A 49 -14.42 9.63 1.36
C ALA A 49 -15.00 10.98 0.87
N GLY A 50 -14.26 12.08 1.06
CA GLY A 50 -14.64 13.39 0.52
C GLY A 50 -14.61 13.45 -1.02
N ILE A 51 -13.72 12.72 -1.68
CA ILE A 51 -13.71 12.56 -3.14
C ILE A 51 -14.95 11.78 -3.60
N CYS A 52 -15.31 10.71 -2.90
CA CYS A 52 -16.50 9.90 -3.23
C CYS A 52 -17.79 10.72 -3.14
N GLU A 53 -17.91 11.63 -2.17
CA GLU A 53 -19.06 12.53 -2.06
C GLU A 53 -19.14 13.49 -3.27
N ARG A 54 -17.98 13.98 -3.74
CA ARG A 54 -17.92 14.90 -4.89
C ARG A 54 -18.00 14.22 -6.26
N LYS A 55 -17.56 12.97 -6.36
CA LYS A 55 -17.47 12.17 -7.59
C LYS A 55 -17.81 10.70 -7.32
N PRO A 56 -19.10 10.32 -7.33
CA PRO A 56 -19.52 8.96 -6.99
C PRO A 56 -19.09 7.91 -8.02
N ASP A 57 -18.89 8.32 -9.28
CA ASP A 57 -18.41 7.48 -10.39
C ASP A 57 -17.01 6.91 -10.15
N VAL A 58 -16.13 7.70 -9.53
CA VAL A 58 -14.76 7.26 -9.15
C VAL A 58 -14.83 6.20 -8.05
N CYS A 59 -15.78 6.35 -7.11
CA CYS A 59 -15.93 5.42 -5.99
C CYS A 59 -16.47 4.05 -6.46
N GLU A 60 -17.46 4.02 -7.36
CA GLU A 60 -17.99 2.76 -7.92
C GLU A 60 -16.95 2.03 -8.80
N THR A 61 -16.21 2.78 -9.63
CA THR A 61 -15.12 2.22 -10.42
C THR A 61 -14.00 1.70 -9.51
N GLY A 62 -13.63 2.49 -8.49
CA GLY A 62 -12.62 2.14 -7.51
C GLY A 62 -12.98 0.89 -6.71
N LYS A 63 -14.24 0.74 -6.29
CA LYS A 63 -14.76 -0.46 -5.62
C LYS A 63 -14.60 -1.71 -6.49
N SER A 64 -14.96 -1.62 -7.77
CA SER A 64 -14.80 -2.72 -8.72
C SER A 64 -13.34 -3.08 -8.94
N ALA A 65 -12.46 -2.08 -9.09
CA ALA A 65 -11.03 -2.28 -9.21
C ALA A 65 -10.44 -2.95 -7.94
N MET A 66 -10.75 -2.39 -6.76
CA MET A 66 -10.29 -2.92 -5.47
C MET A 66 -10.77 -4.34 -5.21
N HIS A 67 -11.97 -4.69 -5.65
CA HIS A 67 -12.45 -6.08 -5.57
C HIS A 67 -11.56 -7.04 -6.37
N THR A 68 -11.23 -6.68 -7.63
CA THR A 68 -10.34 -7.54 -8.46
C THR A 68 -8.94 -7.65 -7.89
N ILE A 69 -8.38 -6.53 -7.41
CA ILE A 69 -7.06 -6.50 -6.76
C ILE A 69 -7.09 -7.34 -5.49
N GLY A 70 -8.14 -7.23 -4.67
CA GLY A 70 -8.29 -7.96 -3.42
C GLY A 70 -8.38 -9.48 -3.61
N VAL A 71 -9.08 -9.95 -4.66
CA VAL A 71 -9.10 -11.38 -5.00
C VAL A 71 -7.71 -11.87 -5.37
N ARG A 72 -6.98 -11.13 -6.22
CA ARG A 72 -5.60 -11.48 -6.58
C ARG A 72 -4.66 -11.44 -5.37
N ALA A 73 -4.79 -10.43 -4.51
CA ALA A 73 -3.99 -10.27 -3.31
C ALA A 73 -4.14 -11.45 -2.32
N ARG A 74 -5.33 -12.05 -2.25
CA ARG A 74 -5.56 -13.26 -1.45
C ARG A 74 -4.83 -14.46 -2.03
N GLU A 75 -4.86 -14.65 -3.34
CA GLU A 75 -4.11 -15.73 -3.98
C GLU A 75 -2.60 -15.52 -3.85
N THR A 76 -2.09 -14.29 -3.98
CA THR A 76 -0.67 -14.00 -3.72
C THR A 76 -0.29 -14.27 -2.27
N ALA A 77 -1.16 -13.95 -1.31
CA ALA A 77 -0.91 -14.23 0.11
C ALA A 77 -0.83 -15.74 0.38
N LYS A 78 -1.68 -16.55 -0.25
CA LYS A 78 -1.60 -18.02 -0.15
C LYS A 78 -0.29 -18.57 -0.71
N ILE A 79 0.14 -18.08 -1.87
CA ILE A 79 1.40 -18.51 -2.51
C ILE A 79 2.59 -18.12 -1.63
N ALA A 80 2.61 -16.89 -1.11
CA ALA A 80 3.66 -16.43 -0.22
C ALA A 80 3.73 -17.26 1.07
N ALA A 81 2.57 -17.58 1.67
CA ALA A 81 2.51 -18.43 2.86
C ALA A 81 3.04 -19.85 2.57
N ALA A 82 2.68 -20.44 1.43
CA ALA A 82 3.20 -21.76 1.03
C ALA A 82 4.73 -21.74 0.84
N MET A 83 5.29 -20.66 0.26
CA MET A 83 6.74 -20.49 0.13
C MET A 83 7.44 -20.36 1.48
N MET A 84 6.83 -19.68 2.45
CA MET A 84 7.38 -19.53 3.80
C MET A 84 7.40 -20.86 4.56
N ASP A 85 6.36 -21.69 4.41
CA ASP A 85 6.32 -23.03 5.01
C ASP A 85 7.37 -23.97 4.39
N ASP A 86 7.64 -23.87 3.08
CA ASP A 86 8.63 -24.72 2.38
C ASP A 86 10.09 -24.32 2.68
N THR A 87 10.31 -23.07 3.12
CA THR A 87 11.66 -22.54 3.46
C THR A 87 12.04 -22.78 4.93
N GLY A 88 11.14 -23.32 5.76
CA GLY A 88 11.36 -23.57 7.19
C GLY A 88 12.53 -24.49 7.54
N ASP A 89 13.07 -25.23 6.56
CA ASP A 89 14.18 -26.18 6.74
C ASP A 89 15.53 -25.71 6.13
N LYS A 90 15.66 -24.47 5.62
CA LYS A 90 16.92 -24.00 5.01
C LYS A 90 17.33 -22.60 5.53
N PRO A 91 18.59 -22.41 5.98
CA PRO A 91 19.04 -21.12 6.49
C PRO A 91 18.95 -20.07 5.37
N ALA A 92 18.25 -18.97 5.68
CA ALA A 92 18.04 -17.84 4.78
C ALA A 92 19.35 -17.10 4.53
N ASN A 93 20.01 -17.43 3.40
CA ASN A 93 21.04 -16.59 2.82
C ASN A 93 20.55 -16.17 1.43
N GLY A 94 20.21 -14.88 1.29
CA GLY A 94 19.86 -14.25 0.01
C GLY A 94 18.36 -14.11 -0.22
N LEU A 95 17.68 -13.26 0.56
CA LEU A 95 16.42 -12.67 0.12
C LEU A 95 16.76 -11.46 -0.76
N ASP A 96 17.06 -11.72 -2.03
CA ASP A 96 17.24 -10.65 -3.00
C ASP A 96 15.92 -9.91 -3.18
N THR A 97 15.93 -8.67 -2.72
CA THR A 97 14.84 -7.71 -2.83
C THR A 97 14.71 -7.31 -4.30
N SER A 98 13.99 -8.10 -5.08
CA SER A 98 13.50 -7.69 -6.39
C SER A 98 12.02 -8.03 -6.51
N VAL A 99 11.23 -7.31 -5.72
CA VAL A 99 9.81 -7.14 -6.06
C VAL A 99 9.77 -6.11 -7.18
N ALA A 100 9.83 -6.59 -8.42
CA ALA A 100 9.54 -5.78 -9.59
C ALA A 100 8.03 -5.50 -9.64
N THR A 101 7.58 -4.51 -8.87
CA THR A 101 6.33 -3.82 -9.18
C THR A 101 6.58 -3.14 -10.51
N GLY A 102 6.02 -3.67 -11.60
CA GLY A 102 6.25 -3.13 -12.94
C GLY A 102 5.93 -1.64 -12.96
N SER A 103 6.96 -0.79 -13.01
CA SER A 103 6.78 0.61 -13.31
C SER A 103 6.31 0.69 -14.75
N VAL A 104 5.02 0.94 -14.96
CA VAL A 104 4.59 1.51 -16.23
C VAL A 104 5.26 2.88 -16.30
N ASP A 105 6.13 3.07 -17.29
CA ASP A 105 6.62 4.40 -17.66
C ASP A 105 5.39 5.28 -17.96
N ILE A 106 5.02 6.12 -17.00
CA ILE A 106 4.07 7.19 -17.26
C ILE A 106 4.83 8.21 -18.11
N VAL A 107 4.80 8.00 -19.43
CA VAL A 107 5.10 9.07 -20.38
C VAL A 107 4.00 10.11 -20.17
N LEU A 108 4.31 11.12 -19.37
CA LEU A 108 3.43 12.28 -19.18
C LEU A 108 3.31 12.97 -20.55
N PRO A 109 2.13 12.99 -21.19
CA PRO A 109 1.98 13.79 -22.40
C PRO A 109 2.21 15.26 -22.01
N ALA A 110 3.17 15.91 -22.66
CA ALA A 110 3.62 17.27 -22.35
C ALA A 110 2.52 18.34 -22.47
N THR A 111 1.35 17.99 -23.01
CA THR A 111 0.14 18.83 -23.00
C THR A 111 -1.11 17.96 -22.95
N VAL A 112 -1.70 17.78 -21.77
CA VAL A 112 -3.11 17.37 -21.69
C VAL A 112 -3.94 18.61 -22.00
N ASN A 113 -4.44 18.70 -23.22
CA ASN A 113 -5.37 19.75 -23.62
C ASN A 113 -6.72 19.47 -22.98
N ILE A 114 -6.94 20.02 -21.78
CA ILE A 114 -8.23 19.95 -21.08
C ILE A 114 -9.15 20.97 -21.75
N PRO A 115 -10.24 20.56 -22.45
CA PRO A 115 -11.20 21.53 -22.95
C PRO A 115 -11.87 22.20 -21.74
N ALA A 116 -11.53 23.47 -21.49
CA ALA A 116 -12.21 24.31 -20.53
C ALA A 116 -13.67 24.45 -20.97
N LYS A 117 -14.59 23.76 -20.28
CA LYS A 117 -16.01 24.01 -20.42
C LYS A 117 -16.28 25.40 -19.83
N ALA A 118 -16.55 26.36 -20.72
CA ALA A 118 -16.86 27.74 -20.36
C ALA A 118 -18.07 27.83 -19.40
N PRO A 119 -18.10 28.82 -18.50
CA PRO A 119 -19.24 29.05 -17.61
C PRO A 119 -20.46 29.50 -18.44
N THR A 120 -21.51 28.68 -18.46
CA THR A 120 -22.83 29.08 -18.93
C THR A 120 -23.44 30.04 -17.90
N LYS A 121 -23.43 31.32 -18.24
CA LYS A 121 -24.29 32.34 -17.63
C LYS A 121 -25.73 32.09 -18.09
N ASN A 122 -26.64 31.87 -17.15
CA ASN A 122 -28.03 32.35 -17.19
C ASN A 122 -28.60 32.29 -15.78
#